data_AF-A0A2V8C0U3-F1
#
_entry.id   AF-A0A2V8C0U3-F1
#
_cell.length_a   1.000
_cell.length_b   1.000
_cell.length_c   1.000
_cell.angle_alpha   90.00
_cell.angle_beta   90.00
_cell.angle_gamma   90.00
#
_symmetry.space_group_name_H-M   'P 1'
#
loop_
_entity.id
_entity.type
_entity.pdbx_description
1 polymer ?
#
loop_
_entity_poly.entity_id
_entity_poly.type
_entity_poly.pdbx_seq_one_letter_code
_entity_poly.pdbx_strand_id
1 'polypeptide(L)'
;MHNARGWTGAVVVPALTIAVLLLGARDGRAEDISGTVMRTVMLSENTRLVGDVTCRVTGGPCIAFGAPNIVLALNGFTMTGQADPDTACKGTPTSTDIGISTNAQSNVGIRGPGVVQRFMADGILFMGTTRGWVQNVTTTTNCMSGIR
;
A
#
# COMPACT_ATOMS: atom_id res chain seq x y z
N MET A 1 -29.10 -21.69 -80.16
CA MET A 1 -28.07 -20.82 -79.54
C MET A 1 -28.39 -20.70 -78.05
N HIS A 2 -27.36 -20.58 -77.24
CA HIS A 2 -27.26 -21.05 -75.84
C HIS A 2 -27.97 -20.17 -74.79
N ASN A 3 -28.45 -20.87 -73.73
CA ASN A 3 -28.38 -20.54 -72.28
C ASN A 3 -28.97 -19.22 -71.75
N ALA A 4 -29.44 -19.09 -70.51
CA ALA A 4 -29.81 -20.01 -69.43
C ALA A 4 -30.49 -19.12 -68.35
N ARG A 5 -31.48 -19.68 -67.63
CA ARG A 5 -32.06 -19.08 -66.42
C ARG A 5 -31.02 -19.09 -65.28
N GLY A 6 -31.01 -18.07 -64.43
CA GLY A 6 -30.19 -18.00 -63.22
C GLY A 6 -30.85 -17.16 -62.12
N TRP A 7 -30.80 -17.69 -60.91
CA TRP A 7 -31.67 -17.43 -59.76
C TRP A 7 -31.25 -16.25 -58.84
N THR A 8 -32.26 -15.86 -58.06
CA THR A 8 -32.30 -15.19 -56.74
C THR A 8 -31.05 -15.27 -55.85
N GLY A 9 -30.82 -14.21 -55.08
CA GLY A 9 -30.15 -14.31 -53.77
C GLY A 9 -29.54 -13.01 -53.28
N ALA A 10 -30.33 -12.13 -52.66
CA ALA A 10 -29.79 -11.05 -51.84
C ALA A 10 -29.08 -11.66 -50.62
N VAL A 11 -27.76 -11.51 -50.54
CA VAL A 11 -26.97 -11.93 -49.39
C VAL A 11 -27.06 -10.84 -48.32
N VAL A 12 -27.91 -11.06 -47.32
CA VAL A 12 -27.93 -10.26 -46.10
C VAL A 12 -26.79 -10.78 -45.21
N VAL A 13 -25.70 -10.03 -45.11
CA VAL A 13 -24.62 -10.30 -44.16
C VAL A 13 -25.09 -9.80 -42.79
N PRO A 14 -25.29 -10.66 -41.77
CA PRO A 14 -25.59 -10.18 -40.44
C PRO A 14 -24.31 -9.56 -39.86
N ALA A 15 -24.34 -8.24 -39.64
CA ALA A 15 -23.29 -7.54 -38.92
C ALA A 15 -23.30 -8.01 -37.46
N LEU A 16 -22.37 -8.90 -37.10
CA LEU A 16 -22.09 -9.24 -35.70
C LEU A 16 -21.51 -8.00 -35.00
N THR A 17 -22.36 -7.26 -34.30
CA THR A 17 -21.93 -6.19 -33.40
C THR A 17 -21.30 -6.82 -32.16
N ILE A 18 -19.97 -6.85 -32.10
CA ILE A 18 -19.21 -7.21 -30.89
C ILE A 18 -19.34 -6.02 -29.92
N ALA A 19 -20.20 -6.16 -28.90
CA ALA A 19 -20.26 -5.23 -27.79
C ALA A 19 -19.01 -5.43 -26.91
N VAL A 20 -17.99 -4.61 -27.11
CA VAL A 20 -16.80 -4.58 -26.25
C VAL A 20 -17.21 -3.97 -24.90
N LEU A 21 -17.37 -4.81 -23.89
CA LEU A 21 -17.46 -4.38 -22.50
C LEU A 21 -16.10 -3.81 -22.08
N LEU A 22 -15.96 -2.49 -22.21
CA LEU A 22 -14.89 -1.72 -21.60
C LEU A 22 -15.07 -1.77 -20.07
N LEU A 23 -14.56 -2.83 -19.45
CA LEU A 23 -14.28 -2.87 -18.03
C LEU A 23 -13.20 -1.82 -17.77
N GLY A 24 -13.62 -0.57 -17.54
CA GLY A 24 -12.75 0.45 -17.01
C GLY A 24 -12.18 -0.07 -15.70
N ALA A 25 -10.90 -0.40 -15.69
CA ALA A 25 -10.16 -0.60 -14.46
C ALA A 25 -10.32 0.68 -13.65
N ARG A 26 -11.14 0.63 -12.61
CA ARG A 26 -11.15 1.70 -11.61
C ARG A 26 -9.78 1.58 -10.95
N ASP A 27 -8.84 2.44 -11.34
CA ASP A 27 -7.71 2.75 -10.49
C ASP A 27 -8.31 3.21 -9.17
N GLY A 28 -8.30 2.32 -8.17
CA GLY A 28 -8.54 2.73 -6.79
C GLY A 28 -7.55 3.85 -6.54
N ARG A 29 -8.03 5.06 -6.29
CA ARG A 29 -7.17 6.21 -6.06
C ARG A 29 -6.28 5.84 -4.89
N ALA A 30 -4.99 5.69 -5.14
CA ALA A 30 -4.06 5.47 -4.05
C ALA A 30 -3.99 6.78 -3.26
N GLU A 31 -4.22 6.72 -1.95
CA GLU A 31 -4.01 7.88 -1.09
C GLU A 31 -2.51 8.20 -1.06
N ASP A 32 -2.16 9.48 -1.18
CA ASP A 32 -0.78 9.95 -1.27
C ASP A 32 -0.32 10.53 0.07
N ILE A 33 0.78 10.01 0.64
CA ILE A 33 1.35 10.48 1.91
C ILE A 33 2.77 11.02 1.68
N SER A 34 3.07 12.16 2.30
CA SER A 34 4.42 12.73 2.38
C SER A 34 4.52 13.76 3.51
N GLY A 35 5.73 14.16 3.87
CA GLY A 35 5.98 15.26 4.80
C GLY A 35 5.85 14.87 6.28
N THR A 36 5.45 15.82 7.12
CA THR A 36 5.37 15.59 8.57
C THR A 36 3.99 15.06 8.97
N VAL A 37 3.96 13.91 9.62
CA VAL A 37 2.76 13.27 10.16
C VAL A 37 2.70 13.48 11.67
N MET A 38 1.71 14.24 12.13
CA MET A 38 1.52 14.58 13.55
C MET A 38 0.44 13.75 14.24
N ARG A 39 -0.32 12.94 13.48
CA ARG A 39 -1.38 12.04 13.97
C ARG A 39 -1.34 10.75 13.19
N THR A 40 -1.79 9.65 13.79
CA THR A 40 -1.90 8.36 13.09
C THR A 40 -2.70 8.52 11.80
N VAL A 41 -2.10 8.11 10.68
CA VAL A 41 -2.80 7.99 9.40
C VAL A 41 -3.42 6.59 9.34
N MET A 42 -4.74 6.54 9.18
CA MET A 42 -5.50 5.30 9.13
C MET A 42 -5.83 4.94 7.68
N LEU A 43 -5.23 3.88 7.16
CA LEU A 43 -5.35 3.50 5.75
C LEU A 43 -6.67 2.74 5.51
N SER A 44 -7.59 3.32 4.75
CA SER A 44 -8.83 2.65 4.32
C SER A 44 -8.75 2.06 2.91
N GLU A 45 -7.75 2.44 2.13
CA GLU A 45 -7.53 1.98 0.76
C GLU A 45 -6.04 1.78 0.46
N ASN A 46 -5.72 1.32 -0.75
CA ASN A 46 -4.33 1.26 -1.19
C ASN A 46 -3.72 2.66 -1.09
N THR A 47 -2.51 2.76 -0.58
CA THR A 47 -1.88 4.04 -0.25
C THR A 47 -0.44 3.98 -0.71
N ARG A 48 0.12 5.13 -1.09
CA ARG A 48 1.53 5.22 -1.45
C ARG A 48 2.21 6.44 -0.85
N LEU A 49 3.49 6.30 -0.55
CA LEU A 49 4.33 7.45 -0.27
C LEU A 49 4.67 8.13 -1.59
N VAL A 50 4.59 9.47 -1.58
CA VAL A 50 5.02 10.33 -2.70
C VAL A 50 6.18 11.25 -2.31
N GLY A 51 6.69 11.09 -1.08
CA GLY A 51 7.82 11.80 -0.52
C GLY A 51 8.22 11.16 0.81
N ASP A 52 9.36 11.57 1.35
CA ASP A 52 9.79 11.15 2.68
C ASP A 52 8.79 11.59 3.75
N VAL A 53 8.65 10.76 4.78
CA VAL A 53 7.73 10.95 5.88
C VAL A 53 8.52 11.09 7.19
N THR A 54 8.25 12.19 7.91
CA THR A 54 8.72 12.38 9.29
C THR A 54 7.55 12.20 10.25
N CYS A 55 7.62 11.17 11.08
CA CYS A 55 6.60 10.83 12.05
C CYS A 55 6.87 11.54 13.38
N ARG A 56 5.87 12.28 13.87
CA ARG A 56 5.87 12.96 15.18
C ARG A 56 4.61 12.63 15.98
N VAL A 57 4.02 11.48 15.71
CA VAL A 57 2.87 10.94 16.43
C VAL A 57 3.33 10.50 17.81
N THR A 58 2.59 10.90 18.84
CA THR A 58 2.84 10.48 20.23
C THR A 58 1.72 9.56 20.69
N GLY A 59 2.07 8.41 21.29
CA GLY A 59 1.07 7.53 21.90
C GLY A 59 0.32 6.63 20.91
N GLY A 60 0.83 6.44 19.70
CA GLY A 60 0.26 5.56 18.70
C GLY A 60 1.13 5.41 17.46
N PRO A 61 0.79 4.47 16.55
CA PRO A 61 1.56 4.24 15.34
C PRO A 61 1.50 5.46 14.41
N CYS A 62 2.53 5.68 13.61
CA CYS A 62 2.53 6.72 12.60
C CYS A 62 1.51 6.42 11.49
N ILE A 63 1.52 5.19 10.98
CA ILE A 63 0.55 4.67 10.02
C ILE A 63 -0.08 3.40 10.57
N ALA A 64 -1.40 3.28 10.48
CA ALA A 64 -2.14 2.09 10.85
C ALA A 64 -3.03 1.63 9.69
N PHE A 65 -3.10 0.33 9.45
CA PHE A 65 -4.10 -0.24 8.55
C PHE A 65 -5.49 -0.17 9.20
N GLY A 66 -6.45 0.41 8.48
CA GLY A 66 -7.84 0.52 8.90
C GLY A 66 -8.80 -0.41 8.18
N ALA A 67 -8.35 -1.07 7.11
CA ALA A 67 -9.12 -2.03 6.34
C ALA A 67 -8.27 -3.25 5.92
N PRO A 68 -8.87 -4.41 5.63
CA PRO A 68 -8.18 -5.56 5.07
C PRO A 68 -7.97 -5.41 3.55
N ASN A 69 -7.12 -6.27 2.98
CA ASN A 69 -6.90 -6.36 1.51
C ASN A 69 -6.34 -5.10 0.84
N ILE A 70 -5.56 -4.31 1.58
CA ILE A 70 -4.95 -3.07 1.08
C ILE A 70 -3.43 -3.10 1.25
N VAL A 71 -2.75 -2.30 0.43
CA VAL A 71 -1.30 -2.22 0.37
C VAL A 71 -0.84 -0.79 0.60
N LEU A 72 0.17 -0.63 1.46
CA LEU A 72 0.99 0.58 1.55
C LEU A 72 2.24 0.41 0.70
N ALA A 73 2.43 1.27 -0.30
CA ALA A 73 3.63 1.31 -1.13
C ALA A 73 4.58 2.42 -0.65
N LEU A 74 5.82 2.07 -0.27
CA LEU A 74 6.82 3.04 0.19
C LEU A 74 7.52 3.77 -0.96
N ASN A 75 7.45 3.26 -2.20
CA ASN A 75 7.88 3.94 -3.44
C ASN A 75 9.32 4.51 -3.43
N GLY A 76 10.22 3.93 -2.65
CA GLY A 76 11.61 4.35 -2.52
C GLY A 76 11.85 5.41 -1.45
N PHE A 77 10.80 5.86 -0.77
CA PHE A 77 10.88 6.90 0.26
C PHE A 77 11.17 6.33 1.65
N THR A 78 11.57 7.23 2.53
CA THR A 78 11.94 6.93 3.91
C THR A 78 10.86 7.39 4.88
N MET A 79 10.48 6.52 5.81
CA MET A 79 9.72 6.85 7.01
C MET A 79 10.67 6.95 8.21
N THR A 80 10.71 8.10 8.85
CA THR A 80 11.59 8.37 10.00
C THR A 80 10.78 8.69 11.24
N GLY A 81 10.98 7.92 12.31
CA GLY A 81 10.43 8.19 13.64
C GLY A 81 11.30 9.13 14.49
N GLN A 82 10.94 9.27 15.76
CA GLN A 82 11.55 10.23 16.69
C GLN A 82 12.77 9.69 17.47
N ALA A 83 13.19 8.44 17.23
CA ALA A 83 14.37 7.90 17.88
C ALA A 83 15.63 8.69 17.49
N ASP A 84 16.47 8.93 18.48
CA ASP A 84 17.74 9.63 18.33
C ASP A 84 18.77 8.69 17.64
N PRO A 85 19.47 9.17 16.59
CA PRO A 85 20.35 8.33 15.79
C PRO A 85 21.71 8.08 16.48
N ASP A 86 22.17 9.02 17.30
CA ASP A 86 23.48 9.02 17.94
C ASP A 86 23.47 8.13 19.18
N THR A 87 22.30 8.03 19.80
CA THR A 87 22.10 7.27 21.03
C THR A 87 21.46 5.91 20.79
N ALA A 88 21.02 5.59 19.56
CA ALA A 88 20.54 4.27 19.16
C ALA A 88 19.65 3.62 20.23
N CYS A 89 18.51 4.25 20.52
CA CYS A 89 17.49 3.72 21.42
C CYS A 89 17.82 3.74 22.91
N LYS A 90 18.76 4.59 23.36
CA LYS A 90 19.07 4.81 24.79
C LYS A 90 17.98 5.56 25.57
N GLY A 91 16.83 5.88 24.98
CA GLY A 91 15.64 6.34 25.71
C GLY A 91 14.79 5.17 26.22
N THR A 92 13.88 5.42 27.16
CA THR A 92 12.88 4.39 27.54
C THR A 92 11.98 4.11 26.33
N PRO A 93 11.97 2.88 25.78
CA PRO A 93 11.08 2.54 24.67
C PRO A 93 9.63 2.77 25.09
N THR A 94 8.92 3.57 24.31
CA THR A 94 7.47 3.74 24.41
C THR A 94 6.85 2.69 23.50
N SER A 95 6.09 1.74 24.05
CA SER A 95 5.51 0.61 23.29
C SER A 95 4.56 1.02 22.17
N THR A 96 4.22 2.30 22.07
CA THR A 96 3.24 2.88 21.17
C THR A 96 3.85 3.62 19.97
N ASP A 97 5.14 3.96 20.01
CA ASP A 97 5.81 4.73 18.96
C ASP A 97 6.29 3.80 17.82
N ILE A 98 5.31 3.24 17.13
CA ILE A 98 5.45 2.28 16.03
C ILE A 98 5.43 3.02 14.69
N GLY A 99 6.20 2.56 13.71
CA GLY A 99 6.15 3.11 12.35
C GLY A 99 4.87 2.75 11.61
N ILE A 100 4.71 1.47 11.28
CA ILE A 100 3.55 0.94 10.57
C ILE A 100 2.92 -0.19 11.41
N SER A 101 1.65 -0.05 11.76
CA SER A 101 0.89 -1.10 12.45
C SER A 101 -0.14 -1.73 11.51
N THR A 102 -0.17 -3.05 11.46
CA THR A 102 -1.22 -3.76 10.69
C THR A 102 -2.56 -3.83 11.41
N ASN A 103 -2.59 -3.50 12.71
CA ASN A 103 -3.81 -3.25 13.48
C ASN A 103 -4.93 -4.30 13.28
N ALA A 104 -4.58 -5.58 13.41
CA ALA A 104 -5.46 -6.75 13.26
C ALA A 104 -6.13 -6.90 11.87
N GLN A 105 -5.76 -6.06 10.90
CA GLN A 105 -6.28 -6.19 9.54
C GLN A 105 -5.65 -7.37 8.84
N SER A 106 -6.43 -8.09 8.04
CA SER A 106 -5.99 -9.29 7.32
C SER A 106 -5.66 -8.97 5.86
N ASN A 107 -4.76 -9.76 5.27
CA ASN A 107 -4.34 -9.62 3.88
C ASN A 107 -3.80 -8.21 3.54
N VAL A 108 -3.09 -7.60 4.47
CA VAL A 108 -2.46 -6.30 4.26
C VAL A 108 -1.01 -6.44 3.83
N GLY A 109 -0.55 -5.53 2.97
CA GLY A 109 0.78 -5.56 2.41
C GLY A 109 1.56 -4.27 2.62
N ILE A 110 2.86 -4.39 2.87
CA ILE A 110 3.78 -3.24 2.86
C ILE A 110 4.83 -3.51 1.79
N ARG A 111 4.83 -2.68 0.75
CA ARG A 111 5.62 -2.90 -0.46
C ARG A 111 6.66 -1.80 -0.62
N GLY A 112 7.92 -2.19 -0.73
CA GLY A 112 9.01 -1.31 -1.08
C GLY A 112 9.20 -1.13 -2.59
N PRO A 113 10.32 -0.52 -3.02
CA PRO A 113 11.47 -0.14 -2.19
C PRO A 113 11.11 0.92 -1.13
N GLY A 114 11.88 1.02 -0.06
CA GLY A 114 11.71 2.05 0.97
C GLY A 114 12.40 1.72 2.29
N VAL A 115 12.57 2.72 3.15
CA VAL A 115 13.25 2.59 4.44
C VAL A 115 12.29 2.95 5.58
N VAL A 116 12.24 2.13 6.63
CA VAL A 116 11.51 2.42 7.88
C VAL A 116 12.51 2.44 9.02
N GLN A 117 12.71 3.62 9.62
CA GLN A 117 13.79 3.81 10.57
C GLN A 117 13.42 4.71 11.75
N ARG A 118 14.21 4.57 12.81
CA ARG A 118 14.22 5.49 13.96
C ARG A 118 12.90 5.56 14.72
N PHE A 119 12.18 4.44 14.83
CA PHE A 119 11.03 4.34 15.72
C PHE A 119 11.45 3.89 17.12
N MET A 120 10.86 4.48 18.16
CA MET A 120 11.14 4.14 19.58
C MET A 120 10.58 2.78 19.98
N ALA A 121 9.70 2.18 19.17
CA ALA A 121 9.29 0.79 19.24
C ALA A 121 9.67 0.02 17.95
N ASP A 122 8.71 -0.66 17.33
CA ASP A 122 8.89 -1.40 16.09
C ASP A 122 8.80 -0.49 14.88
N GLY A 123 9.61 -0.75 13.85
CA GLY A 123 9.42 -0.12 12.54
C GLY A 123 8.11 -0.57 11.91
N ILE A 124 7.89 -1.88 11.85
CA ILE A 124 6.67 -2.52 11.36
C ILE A 124 6.19 -3.52 12.41
N LEU A 125 4.94 -3.40 12.85
CA LEU A 125 4.32 -4.30 13.81
C LEU A 125 3.12 -5.03 13.20
N PHE A 126 3.22 -6.35 13.12
CA PHE A 126 2.08 -7.23 12.88
C PHE A 126 1.38 -7.54 14.19
N MET A 127 0.14 -7.06 14.34
CA MET A 127 -0.65 -7.30 15.56
C MET A 127 -1.94 -8.00 15.18
N GLY A 128 -2.08 -9.30 15.48
CA GLY A 128 -3.30 -10.07 15.20
C GLY A 128 -3.64 -10.23 13.71
N THR A 129 -2.71 -9.91 12.81
CA THR A 129 -2.92 -9.94 11.36
C THR A 129 -2.72 -11.35 10.80
N THR A 130 -3.62 -11.75 9.92
CA THR A 130 -3.46 -12.97 9.11
C THR A 130 -3.11 -12.61 7.67
N ARG A 131 -2.23 -13.41 7.03
CA ARG A 131 -1.78 -13.21 5.63
C ARG A 131 -1.19 -11.82 5.36
N GLY A 132 -0.58 -11.22 6.37
CA GLY A 132 0.19 -10.00 6.22
C GLY A 132 1.54 -10.27 5.55
N TRP A 133 2.06 -9.32 4.78
CA TRP A 133 3.35 -9.46 4.11
C TRP A 133 4.11 -8.15 4.00
N VAL A 134 5.44 -8.26 3.96
CA VAL A 134 6.38 -7.16 3.68
C VAL A 134 7.29 -7.58 2.55
N GLN A 135 7.51 -6.72 1.56
CA GLN A 135 8.40 -7.00 0.43
C GLN A 135 9.30 -5.80 0.13
N ASN A 136 10.60 -6.03 -0.06
CA ASN A 136 11.58 -5.00 -0.48
C ASN A 136 11.65 -3.76 0.44
N VAL A 137 11.40 -3.92 1.74
CA VAL A 137 11.53 -2.83 2.72
C VAL A 137 12.79 -3.03 3.55
N THR A 138 13.59 -1.98 3.67
CA THR A 138 14.71 -1.93 4.61
C THR A 138 14.20 -1.38 5.94
N THR A 139 14.48 -2.07 7.04
CA THR A 139 14.23 -1.56 8.39
C THR A 139 15.55 -1.40 9.11
N THR A 140 15.76 -0.26 9.78
CA THR A 140 17.03 0.02 10.48
C THR A 140 16.82 0.94 11.67
N THR A 141 17.62 0.78 12.71
CA THR A 141 17.67 1.73 13.84
C THR A 141 16.29 1.92 14.51
N ASN A 142 15.47 0.87 14.54
CA ASN A 142 14.21 0.84 15.32
C ASN A 142 14.49 0.13 16.64
N CYS A 143 13.93 0.65 17.73
CA CYS A 143 14.40 0.34 19.07
C CYS A 143 13.95 -1.00 19.63
N MET A 144 12.76 -1.46 19.25
CA MET A 144 12.28 -2.78 19.64
C MET A 144 12.65 -3.81 18.57
N SER A 145 12.23 -3.57 17.33
CA SER A 145 12.51 -4.46 16.20
C SER A 145 12.32 -3.71 14.88
N GLY A 146 12.95 -4.22 13.81
CA GLY A 146 12.68 -3.75 12.46
C GLY A 146 11.27 -4.13 12.00
N ILE A 147 10.99 -5.43 12.07
CA ILE A 147 9.69 -6.06 11.76
C ILE A 147 9.42 -7.08 12.86
N ARG A 148 8.23 -7.08 13.45
CA ARG A 148 7.80 -8.06 14.48
C ARG A 148 6.39 -8.58 14.23
#